data_AF-A0A511Y8P5-F1
#
_entry.id   AF-A0A511Y8P5-F1
#
_cell.length_a   1.000
_cell.length_b   1.000
_cell.length_c   1.000
_cell.angle_alpha   90.00
_cell.angle_beta   90.00
_cell.angle_gamma   90.00
#
_symmetry.space_group_name_H-M   'P 1'
#
loop_
_entity.id
_entity.type
_entity.pdbx_description
1 polymer ?
#
loop_
_entity_poly.entity_id
_entity_poly.type
_entity_poly.pdbx_seq_one_letter_code
_entity_poly.pdbx_strand_id
1 'polypeptide(L)'
;MPEWQGAGVGTAFLNEIMQYHLEGKGRCERKYPTYFHTSHPQLCGYMRNSKKWKQVSAKLTGDNKARSIKSLQNTAKGFDNGKKTTTGGYGGHFRAVQGFKYIGNEEI
;
A
#
# COMPACT_ATOMS: atom_id res chain seq x y z
N MET A 1 -12.58 -9.40 -18.37
CA MET A 1 -11.16 -9.77 -18.56
C MET A 1 -10.96 -11.06 -17.78
N PRO A 2 -10.59 -12.18 -18.42
CA PRO A 2 -10.63 -13.49 -17.78
C PRO A 2 -9.62 -13.52 -16.63
N GLU A 3 -9.96 -14.27 -15.58
CA GLU A 3 -9.17 -14.39 -14.35
C GLU A 3 -7.68 -14.60 -14.67
N TRP A 4 -6.83 -13.74 -14.11
CA TRP A 4 -5.40 -13.64 -14.43
C TRP A 4 -4.68 -15.00 -14.56
N GLN A 5 -4.17 -15.29 -15.76
CA GLN A 5 -3.06 -16.21 -15.99
C GLN A 5 -1.90 -15.79 -15.07
N GLY A 6 -1.58 -16.63 -14.08
CA GLY A 6 -0.46 -16.41 -13.17
C GLY A 6 -0.82 -16.11 -11.72
N ALA A 7 -2.09 -16.07 -11.33
CA ALA A 7 -2.45 -15.94 -9.90
C ALA A 7 -1.88 -17.08 -9.03
N GLY A 8 -1.69 -18.29 -9.58
CA GLY A 8 -1.01 -19.40 -8.90
C GLY A 8 0.51 -19.23 -8.85
N VAL A 9 1.16 -19.15 -10.02
CA VAL A 9 2.64 -19.05 -10.10
C VAL A 9 3.15 -17.76 -9.45
N GLY A 10 2.48 -16.64 -9.67
CA GLY A 10 2.85 -15.33 -9.13
C GLY A 10 2.73 -15.26 -7.61
N THR A 11 1.71 -15.89 -7.01
CA THR A 11 1.57 -15.92 -5.54
C THR A 11 2.53 -16.92 -4.89
N ALA A 12 2.81 -18.06 -5.54
CA ALA A 12 3.85 -18.99 -5.09
C ALA A 12 5.23 -18.34 -5.13
N PHE A 13 5.59 -17.70 -6.24
CA PHE A 13 6.81 -16.93 -6.39
C PHE A 13 6.93 -15.82 -5.35
N LEU A 14 5.84 -15.07 -5.13
CA LEU A 14 5.81 -14.02 -4.12
C LEU A 14 6.07 -14.57 -2.73
N ASN A 15 5.41 -15.67 -2.34
CA ASN A 15 5.64 -16.31 -1.05
C ASN A 15 7.11 -16.75 -0.89
N GLU A 16 7.71 -17.33 -1.94
CA GLU A 16 9.09 -17.81 -1.91
C GLU A 16 10.09 -16.67 -1.69
N ILE A 17 9.94 -15.56 -2.42
CA ILE A 17 10.79 -14.38 -2.22
C ILE A 17 10.63 -13.84 -0.80
N MET A 18 9.40 -13.74 -0.31
CA MET A 18 9.15 -13.19 1.02
C MET A 18 9.72 -14.09 2.13
N GLN A 19 9.66 -15.41 1.96
CA GLN A 19 10.29 -16.40 2.83
C GLN A 19 11.82 -16.29 2.78
N TYR A 20 12.40 -16.19 1.59
CA TYR A 20 13.84 -16.04 1.39
C TYR A 20 14.41 -14.82 2.12
N HIS A 21 13.70 -13.68 2.08
CA HIS A 21 14.06 -12.48 2.82
C HIS A 21 13.82 -12.60 4.34
N LEU A 22 12.76 -13.29 4.76
CA LEU A 22 12.46 -13.53 6.17
C LEU A 22 13.51 -14.40 6.86
N GLU A 23 14.01 -15.43 6.14
CA GLU A 23 15.11 -16.30 6.58
C GLU A 23 16.45 -15.58 6.64
N GLY A 24 16.53 -14.39 6.06
CA GLY A 24 17.74 -13.58 6.02
C GLY A 24 18.68 -13.96 4.89
N LYS A 25 18.26 -14.74 3.90
CA LYS A 25 19.06 -15.03 2.69
C LYS A 25 19.04 -13.88 1.68
N GLY A 26 18.14 -12.92 1.89
CA GLY A 26 17.99 -11.73 1.07
C GLY A 26 19.05 -10.65 1.34
N ARG A 27 18.58 -9.40 1.38
CA ARG A 27 19.45 -8.22 1.44
C ARG A 27 20.37 -8.24 2.68
N CYS A 28 21.68 -8.15 2.45
CA CYS A 28 22.71 -8.05 3.48
C CYS A 28 22.71 -9.22 4.49
N GLU A 29 22.22 -10.40 4.10
CA GLU A 29 22.19 -11.61 4.94
C GLU A 29 21.51 -11.42 6.31
N ARG A 30 20.52 -10.52 6.35
CA ARG A 30 19.81 -10.15 7.59
C ARG A 30 18.34 -10.48 7.51
N LYS A 31 17.80 -10.98 8.63
CA LYS A 31 16.37 -11.26 8.79
C LYS A 31 15.60 -9.95 8.87
N TYR A 32 14.78 -9.68 7.85
CA TYR A 32 13.89 -8.52 7.84
C TYR A 32 12.43 -8.95 7.74
N PRO A 33 11.51 -8.27 8.48
CA PRO A 33 10.10 -8.43 8.22
C PRO A 33 9.77 -7.89 6.83
N THR A 34 9.05 -8.68 6.04
CA THR A 34 8.69 -8.32 4.67
C THR A 34 7.26 -7.81 4.57
N TYR A 35 7.09 -6.77 3.76
CA TYR A 35 5.81 -6.10 3.55
C TYR A 35 5.53 -5.98 2.06
N PHE A 36 4.26 -6.16 1.69
CA PHE A 36 3.80 -6.03 0.33
C PHE A 36 2.59 -5.09 0.26
N HIS A 37 2.63 -4.14 -0.67
CA HIS A 37 1.55 -3.18 -0.89
C HIS A 37 0.94 -3.41 -2.27
N THR A 38 -0.38 -3.55 -2.31
CA THR A 38 -1.10 -3.72 -3.56
C THR A 38 -2.46 -3.06 -3.52
N SER A 39 -2.92 -2.63 -4.69
CA SER A 39 -4.28 -2.14 -4.92
C SER A 39 -5.20 -3.17 -5.58
N HIS A 40 -4.67 -4.34 -5.94
CA HIS A 40 -5.40 -5.32 -6.73
C HIS A 40 -6.39 -6.11 -5.86
N PRO A 41 -7.72 -5.93 -6.03
CA PRO A 41 -8.72 -6.49 -5.10
C PRO A 41 -8.63 -8.01 -4.93
N GLN A 42 -8.36 -8.75 -6.01
CA GLN A 42 -8.24 -10.21 -5.98
C GLN A 42 -6.96 -10.68 -5.29
N LEU A 43 -5.85 -9.94 -5.40
CA LEU A 43 -4.61 -10.28 -4.70
C LEU A 43 -4.75 -9.97 -3.21
N CYS A 44 -5.42 -8.86 -2.87
CA CYS A 44 -5.82 -8.57 -1.49
C CYS A 44 -6.77 -9.65 -0.95
N GLY A 45 -7.65 -10.22 -1.77
CA GLY A 45 -8.51 -11.35 -1.41
C GLY A 45 -7.69 -12.59 -1.07
N TYR A 46 -6.75 -12.98 -1.95
CA TYR A 46 -5.82 -14.08 -1.71
C TYR A 46 -5.02 -13.90 -0.42
N MET A 47 -4.43 -12.71 -0.22
CA MET A 47 -3.62 -12.42 0.97
C MET A 47 -4.44 -12.44 2.26
N ARG A 48 -5.70 -11.98 2.23
CA ARG A 48 -6.60 -12.07 3.40
C ARG A 48 -6.99 -13.50 3.75
N ASN A 49 -7.11 -14.37 2.74
CA ASN A 49 -7.48 -15.78 2.94
C ASN A 49 -6.28 -16.68 3.26
N SER A 50 -5.05 -16.20 3.05
CA SER A 50 -3.83 -16.96 3.30
C SER A 50 -3.36 -16.81 4.74
N LYS A 51 -3.03 -17.94 5.41
CA LYS A 51 -2.42 -17.94 6.74
C LYS A 51 -1.00 -17.37 6.78
N LYS A 52 -0.36 -17.18 5.63
CA LYS A 52 1.03 -16.68 5.54
C LYS A 52 1.13 -15.16 5.57
N TRP A 53 -0.01 -14.47 5.53
CA TRP A 53 -0.09 -13.02 5.37
C TRP A 53 -0.99 -12.41 6.44
N LYS A 54 -0.58 -11.25 6.96
CA LYS A 54 -1.36 -10.44 7.89
C LYS A 54 -1.56 -9.04 7.31
N GLN A 55 -2.80 -8.61 7.16
CA GLN A 55 -3.07 -7.24 6.74
C GLN A 55 -2.67 -6.26 7.84
N VAL A 56 -1.85 -5.27 7.51
CA VAL A 56 -1.32 -4.26 8.46
C VAL A 56 -1.82 -2.85 8.16
N SER A 57 -2.21 -2.57 6.92
CA SER A 57 -2.76 -1.28 6.55
C SER A 57 -3.78 -1.38 5.42
N ALA A 58 -4.72 -0.45 5.42
CA ALA A 58 -5.64 -0.24 4.32
C ALA A 58 -5.92 1.27 4.26
N LYS A 59 -5.21 1.97 3.39
CA LYS A 59 -5.70 3.27 2.93
C LYS A 59 -6.63 2.96 1.78
N LEU A 60 -7.89 3.33 1.90
CA LEU A 60 -8.90 3.17 0.85
C LEU A 60 -9.40 4.55 0.42
N THR A 61 -9.58 5.46 1.37
CA THR A 61 -10.05 6.83 1.12
C THR A 61 -8.91 7.84 1.14
N GLY A 62 -9.16 9.01 0.55
CA GLY A 62 -8.27 10.15 0.67
C GLY A 62 -8.14 10.62 2.12
N ASP A 63 -6.97 11.20 2.44
CA ASP A 63 -6.70 11.77 3.76
C ASP A 63 -7.40 13.13 3.95
N ASN A 64 -7.45 13.59 5.20
CA ASN A 64 -7.96 14.92 5.53
C ASN A 64 -7.19 16.01 4.74
N LYS A 65 -7.92 16.76 3.93
CA LYS A 65 -7.39 17.80 3.03
C LYS A 65 -7.01 19.10 3.75
N ALA A 66 -7.31 19.26 5.03
CA ALA A 66 -7.09 20.50 5.79
C ALA A 66 -5.64 20.98 5.72
N ARG A 67 -4.66 20.07 5.81
CA ARG A 67 -3.23 20.42 5.69
C ARG A 67 -2.88 20.95 4.30
N SER A 68 -3.38 20.28 3.26
CA SER A 68 -3.15 20.69 1.86
C SER A 68 -3.79 22.05 1.57
N ILE A 69 -5.01 22.27 2.06
CA ILE A 69 -5.72 23.55 1.91
C ILE A 69 -4.94 24.66 2.63
N LYS A 70 -4.48 24.42 3.87
CA LYS A 70 -3.66 25.38 4.63
C LYS A 70 -2.35 25.72 3.91
N SER A 71 -1.71 24.73 3.28
CA SER A 71 -0.50 24.95 2.47
C SER A 71 -0.79 25.85 1.27
N LEU A 72 -1.85 25.54 0.51
CA LEU A 72 -2.26 26.34 -0.66
C LEU A 72 -2.62 27.77 -0.27
N GLN A 73 -3.34 27.97 0.83
CA GLN A 73 -3.67 29.28 1.37
C GLN A 73 -2.41 30.07 1.77
N ASN A 74 -1.40 29.40 2.35
CA ASN A 74 -0.16 30.09 2.73
C ASN A 74 0.64 30.55 1.51
N THR A 75 0.74 29.73 0.47
CA THR A 75 1.42 30.11 -0.78
C THR A 75 0.66 31.21 -1.52
N ALA A 76 -0.67 31.16 -1.51
CA ALA A 76 -1.53 32.15 -2.17
C ALA A 76 -1.43 33.58 -1.61
N LYS A 77 -1.10 33.73 -0.32
CA LYS A 77 -0.99 35.04 0.36
C LYS A 77 0.00 36.00 -0.31
N GLY A 78 1.01 35.47 -1.01
CA GLY A 78 2.00 36.28 -1.71
C GLY A 78 1.61 36.71 -3.13
N PHE A 79 0.52 36.18 -3.68
CA PHE A 79 0.20 36.31 -5.11
C PHE A 79 -1.16 36.95 -5.42
N ASP A 80 -2.05 37.18 -4.46
CA ASP A 80 -3.44 37.52 -4.79
C ASP A 80 -3.93 38.89 -4.26
N ASN A 81 -4.14 39.82 -5.20
CA ASN A 81 -4.95 41.04 -5.10
C ASN A 81 -6.45 40.70 -4.96
N GLY A 82 -6.81 39.88 -3.96
CA GLY A 82 -8.20 39.68 -3.55
C GLY A 82 -9.01 38.62 -4.30
N LYS A 83 -8.44 37.76 -5.15
CA LYS A 83 -9.18 36.56 -5.61
C LYS A 83 -9.12 35.45 -4.56
N LYS A 84 -10.27 34.83 -4.29
CA LYS A 84 -10.38 33.69 -3.35
C LYS A 84 -9.67 32.48 -3.96
N THR A 85 -8.58 32.07 -3.32
CA THR A 85 -7.78 30.94 -3.79
C THR A 85 -8.46 29.61 -3.51
N THR A 86 -8.67 28.88 -4.61
CA THR A 86 -8.90 27.42 -4.76
C THR A 86 -9.47 26.64 -3.57
N THR A 87 -10.72 26.20 -3.71
CA THR A 87 -11.49 25.37 -2.76
C THR A 87 -11.08 23.88 -2.68
N GLY A 88 -9.90 23.50 -3.17
CA GLY A 88 -9.51 22.09 -3.32
C GLY A 88 -8.12 21.76 -2.76
N GLY A 89 -8.05 20.86 -1.78
CA GLY A 89 -6.79 20.21 -1.37
C GLY A 89 -6.46 18.96 -2.21
N TYR A 90 -5.18 18.63 -2.32
CA TYR A 90 -4.69 17.46 -3.04
C TYR A 90 -5.07 16.15 -2.34
N GLY A 91 -5.16 15.05 -3.11
CA GLY A 91 -5.21 13.70 -2.55
C GLY A 91 -6.59 13.17 -2.14
N GLY A 92 -7.68 13.67 -2.74
CA GLY A 92 -9.04 13.16 -2.52
C GLY A 92 -9.45 11.91 -3.32
N HIS A 93 -8.55 11.36 -4.13
CA HIS A 93 -8.85 10.19 -4.97
C HIS A 93 -8.75 8.90 -4.14
N PHE A 94 -9.59 7.92 -4.48
CA PHE A 94 -9.53 6.58 -3.92
C PHE A 94 -8.13 5.98 -4.17
N ARG A 95 -7.35 5.78 -3.11
CA ARG A 95 -6.09 5.06 -3.18
C ARG A 95 -6.40 3.71 -2.58
N ALA A 96 -6.61 2.69 -3.39
CA ALA A 96 -6.97 1.37 -2.88
C ALA A 96 -5.78 0.60 -2.27
N VAL A 97 -4.81 1.28 -1.66
CA VAL A 97 -3.53 0.68 -1.30
C VAL A 97 -3.67 -0.08 0.02
N GLN A 98 -3.51 -1.40 -0.05
CA GLN A 98 -3.56 -2.29 1.09
C GLN A 98 -2.17 -2.87 1.34
N GLY A 99 -1.73 -2.83 2.60
CA GLY A 99 -0.45 -3.36 3.05
C GLY A 99 -0.62 -4.67 3.80
N PHE A 100 0.21 -5.64 3.45
CA PHE A 100 0.26 -6.96 4.06
C PHE A 100 1.68 -7.24 4.55
N LYS A 101 1.81 -7.76 5.76
CA LYS A 101 3.05 -8.32 6.30
C LYS A 101 3.07 -9.81 6.04
N TYR A 102 4.17 -10.33 5.52
CA TYR A 102 4.38 -11.76 5.42
C TYR A 102 4.86 -12.31 6.77
N ILE A 103 4.23 -13.38 7.24
CA ILE A 103 4.54 -14.02 8.53
C ILE A 103 5.23 -15.38 8.37
N GLY A 104 5.28 -15.92 7.14
CA GLY A 104 5.83 -17.24 6.87
C GLY A 104 4.82 -18.35 7.08
N ASN A 105 5.28 -19.60 6.97
CA ASN A 105 4.52 -20.74 7.48
C ASN A 105 4.67 -20.71 9.01
N GLU A 106 3.61 -20.36 9.74
CA GLU A 106 3.49 -20.81 11.13
C GLU A 106 3.37 -22.34 11.05
N GLU A 107 4.45 -23.07 11.35
CA GLU A 107 4.31 -24.44 11.85
C GLU A 107 3.44 -24.33 13.11
N ILE A 108 2.22 -24.87 13.01
CA ILE A 108 1.38 -25.17 14.18
C ILE A 108 1.87 -26.48 14.76
#